data_AF-A0A7C7H3F0-F1
#
_entry.id   AF-A0A7C7H3F0-F1
#
_cell.length_a   1.000
_cell.length_b   1.000
_cell.length_c   1.000
_cell.angle_alpha   90.00
_cell.angle_beta   90.00
_cell.angle_gamma   90.00
#
_symmetry.space_group_name_H-M   'P 1'
#
loop_
_entity.id
_entity.type
_entity.pdbx_description
1 polymer ?
#
loop_
_entity_poly.entity_id
_entity_poly.type
_entity_poly.pdbx_seq_one_letter_code
_entity_poly.pdbx_strand_id
1 'polypeptide(L)' 'LIDAFYRKTGVPVVLNTSFNENEPIVNDPEQALDCFMRTKMDMLVLGNNVITR' A
#
# COMPACT_ATOMS: atom_id res chain seq x y z
N LEU A 1 -0.50 -8.64 -9.83
CA LEU A 1 -1.42 -8.20 -8.77
C LEU A 1 -2.88 -8.32 -9.20
N ILE A 2 -3.32 -7.61 -10.24
CA ILE A 2 -4.74 -7.55 -10.65
C ILE A 2 -5.31 -8.93 -10.98
N ASP A 3 -4.61 -9.79 -11.73
CA ASP A 3 -5.10 -11.15 -12.03
C ASP A 3 -5.31 -12.00 -10.77
N ALA A 4 -4.43 -11.86 -9.78
CA ALA A 4 -4.56 -12.58 -8.51
C ALA A 4 -5.74 -12.05 -7.69
N PHE A 5 -5.99 -10.74 -7.75
CA PHE A 5 -7.16 -10.12 -7.16
C PHE A 5 -8.44 -10.63 -7.84
N TYR A 6 -8.49 -10.62 -9.18
CA TYR A 6 -9.62 -11.17 -9.96
C TYR A 6 -9.92 -12.63 -9.60
N ARG A 7 -8.89 -13.50 -9.53
CA ARG A 7 -9.06 -14.91 -9.12
C ARG A 7 -9.64 -15.06 -7.72
N LYS A 8 -9.39 -14.12 -6.80
CA LYS A 8 -9.91 -14.15 -5.42
C LYS A 8 -11.30 -13.53 -5.27
N THR A 9 -11.59 -12.45 -6.01
CA THR A 9 -12.78 -11.61 -5.75
C THR A 9 -13.81 -11.65 -6.86
N GLY A 10 -13.46 -12.12 -8.06
CA GLY A 10 -14.28 -12.01 -9.27
C GLY A 10 -14.31 -10.61 -9.87
N VAL A 11 -13.61 -9.63 -9.29
CA VAL A 11 -13.57 -8.23 -9.74
C VAL A 11 -12.18 -7.89 -10.28
N PRO A 12 -12.01 -7.55 -11.58
CA PRO A 12 -10.70 -7.36 -12.19
C PRO A 12 -10.17 -5.90 -12.10
N VAL A 13 -10.42 -5.20 -11.00
CA VAL A 13 -9.98 -3.80 -10.81
C VAL A 13 -9.57 -3.53 -9.37
N VAL A 14 -8.56 -2.67 -9.20
CA VAL A 14 -8.07 -2.19 -7.89
C VAL A 14 -8.00 -0.67 -7.95
N LEU A 15 -8.41 -0.01 -6.85
CA LEU A 15 -8.20 1.43 -6.71
C LEU A 15 -6.72 1.69 -6.37
N ASN A 16 -6.05 2.46 -7.23
CA ASN A 16 -4.67 2.88 -7.04
C ASN A 16 -4.64 4.40 -6.79
N THR A 17 -4.28 4.81 -5.58
CA THR A 17 -4.13 6.22 -5.21
C THR A 17 -2.71 6.49 -4.75
N SER A 18 -2.31 7.77 -4.74
CA SER A 18 -1.00 8.18 -4.26
C SER A 18 -0.76 7.70 -2.83
N PHE A 19 0.41 7.12 -2.57
CA PHE A 19 0.84 6.80 -1.22
C PHE A 19 1.46 8.05 -0.56
N ASN A 20 0.63 8.77 0.21
CA ASN A 20 0.99 9.93 1.02
C ASN A 20 -0.08 10.23 2.08
N GLU A 21 0.19 11.19 2.95
CA GLU A 21 -0.78 11.76 3.89
C GLU A 21 -0.62 13.29 3.93
N ASN A 22 -1.32 14.00 3.03
CA ASN A 22 -1.21 15.47 2.87
C ASN A 22 0.24 15.98 2.65
N GLU A 23 1.09 15.12 2.12
CA GLU A 23 2.51 15.33 1.85
C GLU A 23 2.82 14.90 0.39
N PRO A 24 4.03 15.20 -0.14
CA PRO A 24 4.48 14.59 -1.39
C PRO A 24 4.39 13.06 -1.37
N ILE A 25 4.33 12.46 -2.55
CA ILE A 25 4.39 11.00 -2.68
C ILE A 25 5.70 10.50 -2.08
N VAL A 26 5.60 9.44 -1.29
CA VAL A 26 6.74 8.73 -0.68
C VAL A 26 7.77 8.33 -1.74
N ASN A 27 9.05 8.58 -1.48
CA ASN A 27 10.16 8.20 -2.35
C ASN A 27 11.25 7.36 -1.64
N ASP A 28 11.17 7.21 -0.32
CA ASP A 28 12.15 6.46 0.48
C ASP A 28 11.48 5.43 1.41
N PRO A 29 12.13 4.29 1.71
CA PRO A 29 11.62 3.27 2.66
C PRO A 29 11.21 3.83 4.03
N GLU A 30 11.97 4.77 4.56
CA GLU A 30 11.71 5.41 5.85
C GLU A 30 10.42 6.24 5.82
N GLN A 31 10.20 7.01 4.74
CA GLN A 31 8.98 7.77 4.53
C GLN A 31 7.75 6.85 4.38
N ALA A 32 7.91 5.68 3.76
CA ALA A 32 6.85 4.67 3.66
C ALA A 32 6.42 4.16 5.05
N LEU A 33 7.40 3.87 5.91
CA LEU A 33 7.16 3.46 7.29
C LEU A 33 6.47 4.56 8.08
N ASP A 34 6.97 5.79 8.03
CA ASP A 34 6.38 6.92 8.76
C ASP A 34 4.94 7.21 8.30
N CYS A 35 4.67 7.18 6.99
CA CYS A 35 3.32 7.34 6.46
C CYS A 35 2.39 6.18 6.86
N PHE A 36 2.89 4.94 6.84
CA PHE A 36 2.13 3.79 7.32
C PHE A 36 1.77 3.88 8.81
N MET A 37 2.70 4.37 9.64
CA MET A 37 2.51 4.49 11.09
C MET A 37 1.51 5.59 11.46
N ARG A 38 1.43 6.69 10.69
CA ARG A 38 0.47 7.79 10.92
C ARG A 38 -0.93 7.52 10.38
N THR A 39 -1.05 6.71 9.33
CA THR A 39 -2.33 6.38 8.68
C THR A 39 -3.00 5.13 9.27
N LYS A 40 -4.26 4.90 8.90
CA LYS A 40 -5.05 3.71 9.30
C LYS A 40 -4.96 2.56 8.30
N MET A 41 -3.87 2.45 7.54
CA MET A 41 -3.68 1.34 6.62
C MET A 41 -3.49 0.02 7.37
N ASP A 42 -4.03 -1.06 6.82
CA ASP A 42 -3.97 -2.39 7.45
C ASP A 42 -2.61 -3.09 7.24
N MET A 43 -1.95 -2.83 6.11
CA MET A 43 -0.72 -3.51 5.71
C MET A 43 0.15 -2.63 4.81
N LEU A 44 1.47 -2.72 4.98
CA LEU A 44 2.48 -2.16 4.08
C LEU A 44 3.30 -3.30 3.46
N VAL A 45 3.38 -3.32 2.13
CA VAL A 45 4.25 -4.23 1.37
C VAL A 45 5.39 -3.42 0.75
N LEU A 46 6.62 -3.70 1.19
CA LEU A 46 7.83 -2.99 0.75
C LEU A 46 8.86 -3.98 0.21
N GLY A 47 8.89 -4.14 -1.11
CA GLY A 47 9.69 -5.18 -1.77
C GLY A 47 9.26 -6.58 -1.29
N ASN A 48 10.20 -7.31 -0.67
CA ASN A 48 9.94 -8.66 -0.13
C ASN A 48 9.50 -8.66 1.34
N ASN A 49 9.28 -7.48 1.94
CA ASN A 49 8.88 -7.35 3.33
C ASN A 49 7.39 -7.01 3.44
N VAL A 50 6.72 -7.60 4.43
CA VAL A 50 5.33 -7.32 4.77
C VAL A 50 5.27 -6.87 6.22
N ILE A 51 4.62 -5.73 6.46
CA ILE A 51 4.41 -5.14 7.78
C ILE A 51 2.91 -5.06 8.02
N THR A 52 2.46 -5.55 9.17
CA THR A 52 1.05 -5.55 9.60
C THR A 52 0.94 -4.88 10.96
N ARG A 53 -0.24 -4.30 11.25
CA ARG A 53 -0.58 -3.85 12.61
C ARG A 53 -1.03 -4.99 13.50
#